data_AF-A0A5E4NP16-F1
#
_entry.id   AF-A0A5E4NP16-F1
#
_cell.length_a   1.000
_cell.length_b   1.000
_cell.length_c   1.000
_cell.angle_alpha   90.00
_cell.angle_beta   90.00
_cell.angle_gamma   90.00
#
_symmetry.space_group_name_H-M   'P 1'
#
loop_
_entity.id
_entity.type
_entity.pdbx_description
1 polymer ?
#
loop_
_entity_poly.entity_id
_entity_poly.type
_entity_poly.pdbx_seq_one_letter_code
_entity_poly.pdbx_strand_id
1 'polypeptide(L)'
;MDPKLNRPFDFGWKREVVHRTNGNAIDIYYRTPDKKKLRSKLEVCEYLKQRTRLKIENFTFKRKPLGFENSKEICRNVYSTERAENNRGGNGINNENYF
;
A
#
# COMPACT_ATOMS: atom_id res chain seq x y z
N MET A 1 -18.04 8.26 -0.49
CA MET A 1 -17.04 7.72 0.46
C MET A 1 -17.37 8.22 1.86
N ASP A 2 -17.22 7.41 2.89
CA ASP A 2 -17.44 7.86 4.28
C ASP A 2 -16.35 8.88 4.67
N PRO A 3 -16.71 10.14 4.99
CA PRO A 3 -15.73 11.18 5.34
C PRO A 3 -14.83 10.79 6.52
N LYS A 4 -15.29 9.92 7.43
CA LYS A 4 -14.50 9.47 8.59
C LYS A 4 -13.24 8.71 8.20
N LEU A 5 -13.19 8.13 7.01
CA LEU A 5 -12.05 7.38 6.48
C LEU A 5 -10.91 8.29 5.98
N ASN A 6 -11.16 9.59 5.80
CA ASN A 6 -10.10 10.54 5.47
C ASN A 6 -9.24 10.90 6.69
N ARG A 7 -9.82 10.86 7.89
CA ARG A 7 -9.16 11.33 9.11
C ARG A 7 -7.76 10.77 9.31
N PRO A 8 -7.47 9.46 9.16
CA PRO A 8 -6.12 8.96 9.40
C PRO A 8 -5.08 9.61 8.48
N PHE A 9 -5.46 9.92 7.24
CA PHE A 9 -4.57 10.52 6.25
C PHE A 9 -4.16 11.94 6.62
N ASP A 10 -5.04 12.70 7.29
CA ASP A 10 -4.74 14.04 7.81
C ASP A 10 -3.66 13.99 8.91
N PHE A 11 -3.50 12.84 9.56
CA PHE A 11 -2.44 12.59 10.55
C PHE A 11 -1.20 11.90 9.94
N GLY A 12 -1.11 11.77 8.62
CA GLY A 12 0.04 11.19 7.93
C GLY A 12 0.04 9.68 7.81
N TRP A 13 -1.08 9.01 8.13
CA TRP A 13 -1.22 7.58 7.84
C TRP A 13 -1.33 7.33 6.34
N LYS A 14 -1.00 6.12 5.92
CA LYS A 14 -1.23 5.65 4.54
C LYS A 14 -1.83 4.25 4.55
N ARG A 15 -2.76 3.99 3.64
CA ARG A 15 -3.35 2.66 3.43
C ARG A 15 -2.62 1.96 2.30
N GLU A 16 -2.25 0.71 2.49
CA GLU A 16 -1.69 -0.15 1.44
C GLU A 16 -2.71 -1.23 1.04
N VAL A 17 -2.99 -1.32 -0.24
CA VAL A 17 -3.75 -2.41 -0.86
C VAL A 17 -2.76 -3.32 -1.56
N VAL A 18 -2.74 -4.59 -1.15
CA VAL A 18 -1.70 -5.53 -1.54
C VAL A 18 -2.35 -6.71 -2.25
N HIS A 19 -2.21 -6.79 -3.56
CA HIS A 19 -2.72 -7.91 -4.36
C HIS A 19 -1.70 -9.04 -4.33
N ARG A 20 -2.11 -10.23 -3.89
CA ARG A 20 -1.24 -11.42 -3.90
C ARG A 20 -1.20 -12.02 -5.31
N THR A 21 -0.08 -12.66 -5.63
CA THR A 21 0.28 -13.20 -6.95
C THR A 21 -0.77 -14.12 -7.57
N ASN A 22 -1.56 -14.82 -6.75
CA ASN A 22 -2.60 -15.75 -7.22
C ASN A 22 -3.96 -15.06 -7.45
N GLY A 23 -3.97 -13.75 -7.68
CA GLY A 23 -5.10 -12.97 -8.22
C GLY A 23 -6.25 -12.68 -7.25
N ASN A 24 -6.49 -13.52 -6.25
CA ASN A 24 -7.75 -13.49 -5.50
C ASN A 24 -7.64 -12.98 -4.06
N ALA A 25 -6.43 -12.82 -3.53
CA ALA A 25 -6.25 -12.37 -2.16
C ALA A 25 -5.69 -10.94 -2.12
N ILE A 26 -6.43 -10.06 -1.46
CA ILE A 26 -6.04 -8.67 -1.18
C ILE A 26 -5.82 -8.53 0.32
N ASP A 27 -4.62 -8.10 0.69
CA ASP A 27 -4.31 -7.70 2.06
C ASP A 27 -4.35 -6.18 2.20
N ILE A 28 -4.87 -5.70 3.33
CA ILE A 28 -4.92 -4.28 3.65
C ILE A 28 -4.00 -4.01 4.82
N TYR A 29 -2.98 -3.19 4.60
CA TYR A 29 -2.07 -2.74 5.64
C TYR A 29 -2.19 -1.23 5.84
N TYR A 30 -1.70 -0.76 6.97
CA TYR A 30 -1.55 0.67 7.24
C TYR A 30 -0.09 0.99 7.57
N ARG A 31 0.41 2.08 7.00
CA ARG A 31 1.62 2.74 7.46
C ARG A 31 1.22 3.88 8.38
N THR A 32 1.78 3.86 9.57
CA THR A 32 1.69 4.91 10.59
C THR A 32 2.51 6.14 10.18
N PRO A 33 2.34 7.28 10.88
CA PRO A 33 3.15 8.48 10.64
C PRO A 33 4.63 8.27 10.97
N ASP A 34 4.95 7.36 11.91
CA ASP A 34 6.30 6.93 12.24
C ASP A 34 6.85 5.82 11.29
N LYS A 35 6.17 5.57 10.17
CA LYS A 35 6.53 4.60 9.11
C LYS A 35 6.48 3.12 9.52
N LYS A 36 5.97 2.77 10.71
CA LYS A 36 5.64 1.40 11.09
C LYS A 36 4.51 0.82 10.23
N LYS A 37 4.64 -0.45 9.85
CA LYS A 37 3.62 -1.20 9.09
C LYS A 37 2.77 -2.04 10.04
N LEU A 38 1.45 -1.84 10.00
CA LEU A 38 0.45 -2.59 10.75
C LEU A 38 -0.39 -3.40 9.77
N ARG A 39 -0.49 -4.72 10.00
CA ARG A 39 -1.08 -5.66 9.05
C ARG A 39 -2.51 -6.08 9.40
N SER A 40 -3.00 -5.70 10.57
CA SER A 40 -4.29 -6.13 11.09
C SER A 40 -5.03 -5.05 11.86
N LYS A 41 -6.35 -5.23 12.02
CA LYS A 41 -7.20 -4.40 12.87
C LYS A 41 -6.70 -4.37 14.32
N LEU A 42 -6.26 -5.51 14.84
CA LEU A 42 -5.76 -5.64 16.20
C LEU A 42 -4.50 -4.79 16.41
N GLU A 43 -3.53 -4.90 15.49
CA GLU A 43 -2.31 -4.07 15.57
C GLU A 43 -2.61 -2.57 15.49
N VAL A 44 -3.58 -2.15 14.66
CA VAL A 44 -4.05 -0.76 14.64
C VAL A 44 -4.66 -0.38 15.98
N CYS A 45 -5.57 -1.20 16.54
CA CYS A 45 -6.15 -0.95 17.86
C CYS A 45 -5.08 -0.79 18.95
N GLU A 46 -4.09 -1.68 19.02
CA GLU A 46 -3.01 -1.59 20.00
C GLU A 46 -2.16 -0.34 19.81
N TYR A 47 -1.86 0.04 18.57
CA TYR A 47 -1.14 1.28 18.28
C TYR A 47 -1.94 2.51 18.71
N LEU A 48 -3.26 2.51 18.49
CA LEU A 48 -4.13 3.65 18.82
C LEU A 48 -4.27 3.89 20.33
N LYS A 49 -4.07 2.86 21.18
CA LYS A 49 -4.09 3.01 22.65
C LYS A 49 -3.01 3.98 23.14
N GLN A 50 -1.93 4.15 22.39
CA GLN A 50 -0.72 4.83 22.85
C GLN A 50 -0.55 6.26 22.29
N ARG A 51 -1.57 7.13 22.38
CA ARG A 51 -1.52 8.59 22.08
C ARG A 51 -2.02 9.02 20.68
N THR A 52 -3.29 8.74 20.34
CA THR A 52 -3.89 9.33 19.13
C THR A 52 -5.36 9.73 19.34
N ARG A 53 -5.82 10.76 18.62
CA ARG A 53 -7.25 11.17 18.58
C ARG A 53 -8.08 10.31 17.62
N LEU A 54 -7.44 9.45 16.83
CA LEU A 54 -8.09 8.54 15.89
C LEU A 54 -8.66 7.33 16.62
N LYS A 55 -9.81 6.85 16.13
CA LYS A 55 -10.46 5.61 16.58
C LYS A 55 -10.39 4.56 15.49
N ILE A 56 -10.59 3.29 15.85
CA ILE A 56 -10.59 2.20 14.87
C ILE A 56 -11.64 2.39 13.76
N GLU A 57 -12.73 3.09 14.04
CA GLU A 57 -13.78 3.46 13.07
C GLU A 57 -13.28 4.37 11.95
N ASN A 58 -12.15 5.07 12.14
CA ASN A 58 -11.53 5.88 11.09
C ASN A 58 -10.76 5.02 10.08
N PHE A 59 -10.57 3.72 10.35
CA PHE A 59 -9.83 2.81 9.51
C PHE A 59 -10.76 1.79 8.86
N THR A 60 -10.42 1.38 7.64
CA THR A 60 -11.14 0.34 6.91
C THR A 60 -10.20 -0.74 6.39
N PHE A 61 -10.62 -1.99 6.54
CA PHE A 61 -9.92 -3.18 6.04
C PHE A 61 -10.66 -3.81 4.87
N LYS A 62 -11.53 -3.05 4.18
CA LYS A 62 -12.17 -3.48 2.93
C LYS A 62 -11.09 -3.91 1.94
N ARG A 63 -11.14 -5.16 1.48
CA ARG A 63 -10.17 -5.78 0.57
C ARG A 63 -10.38 -5.34 -0.88
N LYS A 64 -10.32 -4.04 -1.13
CA LYS A 64 -10.40 -3.44 -2.46
C LYS A 64 -9.78 -2.04 -2.47
N PRO A 65 -9.37 -1.52 -3.64
CA PRO A 65 -9.08 -0.10 -3.81
C PRO A 65 -10.29 0.76 -3.45
N LEU A 66 -10.04 1.89 -2.81
CA LEU A 66 -11.06 2.88 -2.45
C LEU A 66 -10.96 4.14 -3.33
N GLY A 67 -9.93 4.24 -4.17
CA GLY A 67 -9.79 5.36 -5.11
C GLY A 67 -9.33 6.64 -4.42
N PHE A 68 -8.62 6.54 -3.30
CA PHE A 68 -7.89 7.68 -2.78
C PHE A 68 -6.65 7.96 -3.63
N GLU A 69 -6.13 9.18 -3.56
CA GLU A 69 -4.87 9.55 -4.20
C GLU A 69 -3.70 8.71 -3.69
N ASN A 70 -2.64 8.58 -4.52
CA ASN A 70 -1.43 7.82 -4.21
C ASN A 70 -0.71 8.26 -2.92
N SER A 71 -0.94 9.49 -2.47
CA SER A 71 -0.43 10.01 -1.20
C SER A 71 -1.07 9.32 0.03
N LYS A 72 -2.32 8.85 -0.11
CA LYS A 72 -3.18 8.28 0.93
C LYS A 72 -3.36 6.77 0.80
N GLU A 73 -3.51 6.27 -0.42
CA GLU A 73 -3.71 4.85 -0.72
C GLU A 73 -2.71 4.36 -1.77
N ILE A 74 -1.96 3.31 -1.44
CA ILE A 74 -0.93 2.74 -2.31
C ILE A 74 -1.36 1.32 -2.68
N CYS A 75 -1.55 1.07 -3.98
CA CYS A 75 -1.80 -0.26 -4.50
C CYS A 75 -0.49 -0.92 -4.96
N ARG A 76 -0.23 -2.16 -4.53
CA ARG A 76 0.95 -2.93 -4.95
C ARG A 76 0.63 -4.40 -5.14
N ASN A 77 1.45 -5.07 -5.95
CA ASN A 77 1.38 -6.52 -6.13
C ASN A 77 2.49 -7.20 -5.33
N VAL A 78 2.19 -8.34 -4.70
CA VAL A 78 3.19 -9.22 -4.09
C VAL A 78 3.81 -10.03 -5.20
N TYR A 79 4.76 -9.46 -5.93
CA TYR A 79 5.67 -10.31 -6.69
C TYR A 79 6.55 -11.05 -5.67
N SER A 80 6.59 -12.37 -5.80
CA SER A 80 7.59 -13.23 -5.17
C SER A 80 8.94 -12.53 -5.27
N THR A 81 9.61 -12.33 -4.14
CA THR A 81 10.97 -11.83 -4.14
C THR A 81 11.81 -12.69 -5.08
N GLU A 82 12.33 -12.08 -6.13
CA GLU A 82 13.67 -12.30 -6.68
C GLU A 82 13.86 -11.37 -7.88
N ARG A 83 14.94 -10.58 -7.88
CA ARG A 83 15.69 -10.31 -9.12
C ARG A 83 15.02 -9.54 -10.28
N ALA A 84 14.10 -8.61 -10.04
CA ALA A 84 13.78 -7.57 -11.04
C ALA A 84 14.66 -6.30 -10.89
N GLU A 85 15.86 -6.42 -10.34
CA GLU A 85 16.80 -5.29 -10.17
C GLU A 85 17.54 -4.86 -11.45
N ASN A 86 17.61 -5.64 -12.55
CA ASN A 86 18.73 -5.45 -13.51
C ASN A 86 18.42 -5.38 -15.02
N ASN A 87 17.16 -5.20 -15.45
CA ASN A 87 16.85 -4.95 -16.87
C ASN A 87 16.45 -3.48 -17.13
N ARG A 88 17.48 -2.63 -17.22
CA ARG A 88 17.74 -1.68 -18.33
C ARG A 88 16.49 -0.95 -18.87
N GLY A 89 16.25 0.34 -18.63
CA GLY A 89 17.25 1.40 -18.63
C GLY A 89 17.97 1.46 -19.99
N GLY A 90 17.38 2.15 -20.97
CA GLY A 90 18.03 2.76 -22.14
C GLY A 90 18.89 1.90 -23.07
N ASN A 91 18.41 1.71 -24.30
CA ASN A 91 19.12 2.03 -25.57
C ASN A 91 18.60 1.13 -26.70
N GLY A 92 17.72 1.69 -27.52
CA GLY A 92 17.59 1.26 -28.90
C GLY A 92 18.84 1.71 -29.64
N ILE A 93 19.77 0.79 -29.87
CA ILE A 93 20.81 0.95 -30.89
C ILE A 93 20.52 -0.08 -31.95
N ASN A 94 20.12 0.44 -33.11
CA ASN A 94 20.08 -0.25 -34.39
C ASN A 94 21.51 -0.65 -34.80
N ASN A 95 21.65 -1.89 -35.29
CA ASN A 95 22.65 -2.40 -36.25
C ASN A 95 22.66 -3.93 -36.09
N GLU A 96 22.76 -4.80 -37.10
CA GLU A 96 22.99 -4.67 -38.53
C GLU A 96 22.69 -6.05 -39.15
N ASN A 97 22.42 -6.02 -40.45
CA ASN A 97 22.44 -7.10 -41.44
C ASN A 97 23.33 -8.32 -41.12
N TYR A 98 22.83 -9.52 -41.43
CA TYR A 98 23.68 -10.64 -41.90
C TYR A 98 22.91 -11.51 -42.92
N PHE A 99 23.35 -11.39 -44.17
CA PHE A 99 23.19 -12.20 -45.41
C PHE A 99 21.81 -12.49 -46.00
#